data_AF-A0A938DSD1-F1
#
_entry.id   AF-A0A938DSD1-F1
#
_cell.length_a   1.000
_cell.length_b   1.000
_cell.length_c   1.000
_cell.angle_alpha   90.00
_cell.angle_beta   90.00
_cell.angle_gamma   90.00
#
_symmetry.space_group_name_H-M   'P 1'
#
loop_
_entity.id
_entity.type
_entity.pdbx_description
1 polymer ?
#
loop_
_entity_poly.entity_id
_entity_poly.type
_entity_poly.pdbx_seq_one_letter_code
_entity_poly.pdbx_strand_id
1 'polypeptide(L)'
;MSSSGRRNLVLDARSVTALALLSAVAVSIANVGGIAVGDDGVGYTAIADSILAGRGLRFFLEDPLTVWPPLWSALMALTAWITPLSTQSAAIVLNAGVSALAVVVAWRVFRRFVRSDRLVLLGTVVVALGSSSIGFGHLLMTDRAFSVVCLLLILTLSNAWEGTNRTRWIAAAVVLVWLGFGLRYVAVVLIPTGGLWLLLDNRRRFVERFTTAVAFAAASAVVPVLWILRNLAADGTLLGPRDSSARSVVQNLSDIVATLGRFVLPGVANGRERLWAAVAVITLVGASAVIWRLLGVVADQRACSRIEVVTSTAGRPVGLLVLTPLLYLTYMLYIRSTTALNQLDLRLLEPAYLPLVAVGLATVARLRGVPPIGASPWWRVSLAGTYVWAVANVAAGLVAVVAFAAGNPFFDGNYSSDTYERARTSAALATVPDGCVDSSNLPTALYPAVESEWSPRRTGLESNDPTDDLDVLVDDLRAGNGRHCLIWVDAPPRYGHLWTREQLAERVELQQLGQDGIVTVYELKPLR
;
A
#
# COMPACT_ATOMS: atom_id res chain seq x y z
N MET A 1 15.40 10.81 -52.40
CA MET A 1 15.66 10.15 -51.10
C MET A 1 14.48 10.40 -50.18
N SER A 2 13.73 9.33 -49.91
CA SER A 2 12.48 9.29 -49.14
C SER A 2 12.67 9.83 -47.72
N SER A 3 12.02 10.94 -47.40
CA SER A 3 11.72 11.29 -46.01
C SER A 3 10.62 10.34 -45.51
N SER A 4 11.03 9.16 -45.06
CA SER A 4 10.13 8.26 -44.35
C SER A 4 9.58 9.02 -43.14
N GLY A 5 8.31 9.43 -43.23
CA GLY A 5 7.59 10.03 -42.12
C GLY A 5 7.67 9.07 -40.94
N ARG A 6 8.51 9.39 -39.96
CA ARG A 6 8.49 8.74 -38.65
C ARG A 6 7.12 9.01 -38.08
N ARG A 7 6.17 8.07 -38.29
CA ARG A 7 4.95 7.99 -37.48
C ARG A 7 5.44 7.97 -36.04
N ASN A 8 5.25 9.08 -35.33
CA ASN A 8 5.46 9.09 -33.90
C ASN A 8 4.59 7.95 -33.35
N LEU A 9 5.19 7.06 -32.55
CA LEU A 9 4.48 6.02 -31.80
C LEU A 9 3.55 6.72 -30.82
N VAL A 10 2.40 7.18 -31.31
CA VAL A 10 1.33 7.68 -30.48
C VAL A 10 0.60 6.44 -30.00
N LEU A 11 0.73 6.12 -28.71
CA LEU A 11 -0.18 5.19 -28.07
C LEU A 11 -1.61 5.73 -28.26
N ASP A 12 -2.37 5.04 -29.10
CA ASP A 12 -3.79 5.26 -29.24
C ASP A 12 -4.57 4.54 -28.13
N ALA A 13 -5.86 4.82 -28.03
CA ALA A 13 -6.70 4.23 -26.99
C ALA A 13 -6.71 2.69 -27.06
N ARG A 14 -6.65 2.12 -28.27
CA ARG A 14 -6.65 0.66 -28.49
C ARG A 14 -5.40 0.00 -27.92
N SER A 15 -4.23 0.61 -28.15
CA SER A 15 -2.96 0.11 -27.60
C SER A 15 -2.95 0.15 -26.07
N VAL A 16 -3.54 1.18 -25.46
CA VAL A 16 -3.65 1.29 -24.01
C VAL A 16 -4.61 0.24 -23.45
N THR A 17 -5.75 0.01 -24.11
CA THR A 17 -6.67 -1.07 -23.74
C THR A 17 -5.99 -2.43 -23.83
N ALA A 18 -5.22 -2.69 -24.88
CA ALA A 18 -4.46 -3.93 -25.01
C ALA A 18 -3.44 -4.10 -23.87
N LEU A 19 -2.71 -3.04 -23.50
CA LEU A 19 -1.79 -3.08 -22.35
C LEU A 19 -2.51 -3.27 -21.02
N ALA A 20 -3.68 -2.67 -20.84
CA ALA A 20 -4.49 -2.84 -19.63
C ALA A 20 -4.99 -4.28 -19.50
N LEU A 21 -5.48 -4.87 -20.59
CA LEU A 21 -5.87 -6.28 -20.64
C LEU A 21 -4.67 -7.20 -20.40
N LEU A 22 -3.52 -6.90 -21.01
CA LEU A 22 -2.29 -7.66 -20.79
C LEU A 22 -1.85 -7.61 -19.32
N SER A 23 -1.99 -6.44 -18.66
CA SER A 23 -1.70 -6.31 -17.23
C SER A 23 -2.63 -7.17 -16.38
N ALA A 24 -3.95 -7.12 -16.64
CA ALA A 24 -4.91 -7.99 -15.95
C ALA A 24 -4.59 -9.48 -16.15
N VAL A 25 -4.31 -9.89 -17.39
CA VAL A 25 -3.94 -11.28 -17.72
C VAL A 25 -2.65 -11.69 -17.02
N ALA A 26 -1.62 -10.84 -17.01
CA ALA A 26 -0.37 -11.12 -16.32
C ALA A 26 -0.58 -11.31 -14.81
N VAL A 27 -1.42 -10.48 -14.19
CA VAL A 27 -1.80 -10.63 -12.78
C VAL A 27 -2.60 -11.91 -12.54
N SER A 28 -3.54 -12.26 -13.41
CA SER A 28 -4.26 -13.52 -13.30
C SER A 28 -3.33 -14.73 -13.43
N ILE A 29 -2.39 -14.72 -14.37
CA ILE A 29 -1.38 -15.78 -14.54
C ILE A 29 -0.50 -15.90 -13.29
N ALA A 30 -0.01 -14.77 -12.77
CA ALA A 30 0.81 -14.75 -11.56
C ALA A 30 0.12 -15.36 -10.34
N ASN A 31 -1.22 -15.35 -10.31
CA ASN A 31 -2.02 -15.88 -9.22
C ASN A 31 -2.62 -17.28 -9.50
N VAL A 32 -2.20 -17.97 -10.57
CA VAL A 32 -2.70 -19.34 -10.86
C VAL A 32 -2.36 -20.33 -9.73
N GLY A 33 -1.22 -20.14 -9.07
CA GLY A 33 -0.81 -20.90 -7.88
C GLY A 33 -1.41 -20.40 -6.56
N GLY A 34 -2.35 -19.46 -6.61
CA GLY A 34 -2.89 -18.77 -5.44
C GLY A 34 -2.36 -17.33 -5.30
N ILE A 35 -3.05 -16.53 -4.48
CA ILE A 35 -2.65 -15.15 -4.15
C ILE A 35 -1.78 -15.14 -2.90
N ALA A 36 -0.78 -14.27 -2.84
CA ALA A 36 0.02 -14.10 -1.63
C ALA A 36 -0.79 -13.37 -0.55
N VAL A 37 -0.93 -14.01 0.62
CA VAL A 37 -1.74 -13.54 1.75
C VAL A 37 -0.85 -13.30 2.96
N GLY A 38 -0.78 -12.05 3.43
CA GLY A 38 -0.19 -11.70 4.73
C GLY A 38 -1.28 -11.47 5.79
N ASP A 39 -0.92 -10.95 6.96
CA ASP A 39 -1.87 -10.74 8.08
C ASP A 39 -3.07 -9.87 7.66
N ASP A 40 -2.81 -8.72 7.04
CA ASP A 40 -3.85 -7.83 6.50
C ASP A 40 -4.78 -8.59 5.53
N GLY A 41 -4.20 -9.50 4.73
CA GLY A 41 -4.94 -10.27 3.74
C GLY A 41 -5.89 -11.30 4.35
N VAL A 42 -5.47 -11.95 5.45
CA VAL A 42 -6.36 -12.81 6.25
C VAL A 42 -7.47 -11.98 6.86
N GLY A 43 -7.16 -10.81 7.43
CA GLY A 43 -8.16 -9.87 7.95
C GLY A 43 -9.19 -9.49 6.89
N TYR A 44 -8.76 -9.07 5.68
CA TYR A 44 -9.68 -8.74 4.59
C TYR A 44 -10.58 -9.91 4.20
N THR A 45 -10.02 -11.12 4.14
CA THR A 45 -10.75 -12.35 3.81
C THR A 45 -11.79 -12.67 4.89
N ALA A 46 -11.39 -12.68 6.17
CA ALA A 46 -12.27 -12.99 7.28
C ALA A 46 -13.44 -12.00 7.43
N ILE A 47 -13.19 -10.70 7.20
CA ILE A 47 -14.24 -9.68 7.18
C ILE A 47 -15.20 -9.94 6.02
N ALA A 48 -14.70 -10.28 4.83
CA ALA A 48 -15.53 -10.57 3.67
C ALA A 48 -16.41 -11.82 3.91
N ASP A 49 -15.83 -12.88 4.48
CA ASP A 49 -16.56 -14.10 4.86
C ASP A 49 -17.61 -13.82 5.94
N SER A 50 -17.32 -12.95 6.91
CA SER A 50 -18.27 -12.50 7.93
C SER A 50 -19.46 -11.73 7.34
N ILE A 51 -19.23 -10.86 6.35
CA ILE A 51 -20.29 -10.14 5.63
C ILE A 51 -21.19 -11.15 4.88
N LEU A 52 -20.60 -12.10 4.16
CA LEU A 52 -21.33 -13.14 3.42
C LEU A 52 -22.15 -14.05 4.34
N ALA A 53 -21.64 -14.35 5.53
CA ALA A 53 -22.34 -15.12 6.54
C ALA A 53 -23.43 -14.33 7.29
N GLY A 54 -23.67 -13.06 6.94
CA GLY A 54 -24.69 -12.22 7.60
C GLY A 54 -24.32 -11.75 9.01
N ARG A 55 -23.05 -11.87 9.40
CA ARG A 55 -22.55 -11.53 10.75
C ARG A 55 -22.05 -10.09 10.86
N GLY A 56 -22.04 -9.35 9.76
CA GLY A 56 -21.66 -7.94 9.71
C GLY A 56 -20.15 -7.70 9.65
N LEU A 57 -19.75 -6.45 9.96
CA LEU A 57 -18.36 -5.99 9.92
C LEU A 57 -17.61 -6.37 11.19
N ARG A 58 -17.04 -7.56 11.19
CA ARG A 58 -16.20 -8.11 12.25
C ARG A 58 -15.23 -9.14 11.69
N PHE A 59 -14.20 -9.47 12.46
CA PHE A 59 -13.38 -10.65 12.24
C PHE A 59 -12.93 -11.26 13.57
N PHE A 60 -12.35 -12.45 13.55
CA PHE A 60 -12.10 -13.23 14.77
C PHE A 60 -11.16 -12.58 15.81
N LEU A 61 -10.30 -11.62 15.42
CA LEU A 61 -9.49 -10.84 16.37
C LEU A 61 -10.11 -9.49 16.72
N GLU A 62 -11.26 -9.16 16.15
CA GLU A 62 -11.87 -7.84 16.32
C GLU A 62 -13.38 -7.86 16.03
N ASP A 63 -14.17 -7.80 17.11
CA ASP A 63 -15.62 -7.61 17.06
C ASP A 63 -16.02 -6.52 18.08
N PRO A 64 -16.43 -5.31 17.63
CA PRO A 64 -16.70 -4.89 16.25
C PRO A 64 -15.45 -4.39 15.50
N LEU A 65 -15.45 -4.46 14.15
CA LEU A 65 -14.33 -4.02 13.32
C LEU A 65 -14.07 -2.50 13.41
N THR A 66 -12.93 -2.03 13.93
CA THR A 66 -12.55 -0.60 14.00
C THR A 66 -11.14 -0.30 13.44
N VAL A 67 -10.20 -1.25 13.48
CA VAL A 67 -8.80 -1.13 13.02
C VAL A 67 -8.70 -1.04 11.50
N TRP A 68 -9.59 -1.73 10.78
CA TRP A 68 -9.52 -1.85 9.32
C TRP A 68 -10.62 -1.08 8.58
N PRO A 69 -10.25 -0.38 7.49
CA PRO A 69 -11.21 0.16 6.54
C PRO A 69 -12.01 -0.94 5.83
N PRO A 70 -13.34 -0.80 5.66
CA PRO A 70 -14.19 -1.91 5.24
C PRO A 70 -14.33 -2.08 3.72
N LEU A 71 -13.92 -1.11 2.89
CA LEU A 71 -14.32 -1.08 1.47
C LEU A 71 -13.77 -2.26 0.68
N TRP A 72 -12.52 -2.66 0.93
CA TRP A 72 -11.92 -3.77 0.19
C TRP A 72 -12.59 -5.11 0.50
N SER A 73 -12.79 -5.41 1.79
CA SER A 73 -13.53 -6.61 2.21
C SER A 73 -14.98 -6.60 1.70
N ALA A 74 -15.64 -5.44 1.69
CA ALA A 74 -16.98 -5.31 1.13
C ALA A 74 -17.01 -5.55 -0.39
N LEU A 75 -16.00 -5.10 -1.13
CA LEU A 75 -15.86 -5.40 -2.57
C LEU A 75 -15.57 -6.88 -2.82
N MET A 76 -14.74 -7.51 -1.98
CA MET A 76 -14.48 -8.96 -2.03
C MET A 76 -15.77 -9.74 -1.78
N ALA A 77 -16.50 -9.41 -0.71
CA ALA A 77 -17.78 -10.02 -0.39
C ALA A 77 -18.81 -9.82 -1.52
N LEU A 78 -18.96 -8.60 -2.04
CA LEU A 78 -19.86 -8.32 -3.16
C LEU A 78 -19.50 -9.16 -4.40
N THR A 79 -18.22 -9.27 -4.73
CA THR A 79 -17.75 -10.04 -5.88
C THR A 79 -18.00 -11.55 -5.67
N ALA A 80 -17.71 -12.08 -4.48
CA ALA A 80 -18.00 -13.46 -4.13
C ALA A 80 -19.51 -13.76 -4.01
N TRP A 81 -20.34 -12.74 -3.74
CA TRP A 81 -21.79 -12.89 -3.72
C TRP A 81 -22.41 -13.00 -5.12
N ILE A 82 -21.91 -12.23 -6.09
CA ILE A 82 -22.44 -12.23 -7.47
C ILE A 82 -21.75 -13.25 -8.39
N THR A 83 -20.74 -13.97 -7.91
CA THR A 83 -19.98 -14.98 -8.67
C THR A 83 -19.85 -16.27 -7.88
N PRO A 84 -19.48 -17.42 -8.49
CA PRO A 84 -19.20 -18.66 -7.74
C PRO A 84 -17.81 -18.68 -7.08
N LEU A 85 -17.14 -17.53 -6.95
CA LEU A 85 -15.76 -17.44 -6.48
C LEU A 85 -15.70 -17.41 -4.95
N SER A 86 -14.63 -17.99 -4.38
CA SER A 86 -14.25 -17.73 -2.98
C SER A 86 -13.84 -16.27 -2.79
N THR A 87 -13.82 -15.77 -1.55
CA THR A 87 -13.37 -14.42 -1.22
C THR A 87 -11.93 -14.14 -1.65
N GLN A 88 -11.03 -15.11 -1.53
CA GLN A 88 -9.66 -15.00 -2.07
C GLN A 88 -9.65 -14.93 -3.61
N SER A 89 -10.45 -15.76 -4.29
CA SER A 89 -10.54 -15.73 -5.76
C SER A 89 -11.16 -14.42 -6.27
N ALA A 90 -12.15 -13.88 -5.53
CA ALA A 90 -12.70 -12.55 -5.77
C ALA A 90 -11.62 -11.46 -5.65
N ALA A 91 -10.71 -11.56 -4.67
CA ALA A 91 -9.59 -10.63 -4.55
C ALA A 91 -8.64 -10.68 -5.77
N ILE A 92 -8.38 -11.86 -6.35
CA ILE A 92 -7.58 -11.99 -7.58
C ILE A 92 -8.25 -11.23 -8.74
N VAL A 93 -9.56 -11.38 -8.92
CA VAL A 93 -10.32 -10.66 -9.95
C VAL A 93 -10.27 -9.15 -9.73
N LEU A 94 -10.45 -8.70 -8.49
CA LEU A 94 -10.35 -7.29 -8.12
C LEU A 94 -8.94 -6.74 -8.39
N ASN A 95 -7.88 -7.46 -8.02
CA ASN A 95 -6.49 -7.08 -8.29
C ASN A 95 -6.19 -6.98 -9.78
N ALA A 96 -6.69 -7.92 -10.60
CA ALA A 96 -6.55 -7.86 -12.04
C ALA A 96 -7.27 -6.64 -12.64
N GLY A 97 -8.49 -6.35 -12.18
CA GLY A 97 -9.26 -5.16 -12.58
C GLY A 97 -8.58 -3.85 -12.17
N VAL A 98 -8.09 -3.76 -10.94
CA VAL A 98 -7.33 -2.62 -10.42
C VAL A 98 -6.04 -2.41 -11.21
N SER A 99 -5.35 -3.49 -11.60
CA SER A 99 -4.13 -3.41 -12.39
C SER A 99 -4.39 -2.88 -13.80
N ALA A 100 -5.44 -3.35 -14.47
CA ALA A 100 -5.89 -2.78 -15.74
C ALA A 100 -6.27 -1.29 -15.61
N LEU A 101 -7.00 -0.93 -14.56
CA LEU A 101 -7.38 0.46 -14.30
C LEU A 101 -6.15 1.34 -14.05
N ALA A 102 -5.16 0.84 -13.31
CA ALA A 102 -3.90 1.54 -13.06
C ALA A 102 -3.18 1.89 -14.37
N VAL A 103 -3.15 0.98 -15.35
CA VAL A 103 -2.56 1.24 -16.69
C VAL A 103 -3.26 2.41 -17.38
N VAL A 104 -4.60 2.39 -17.42
CA VAL A 104 -5.39 3.43 -18.10
C VAL A 104 -5.22 4.79 -17.41
N VAL A 105 -5.32 4.82 -16.08
CA VAL A 105 -5.21 6.04 -15.29
C VAL A 105 -3.79 6.61 -15.34
N ALA A 106 -2.77 5.78 -15.18
CA ALA A 106 -1.38 6.22 -15.28
C ALA A 106 -1.05 6.75 -16.67
N TRP A 107 -1.53 6.09 -17.75
CA TRP A 107 -1.39 6.62 -19.10
C TRP A 107 -2.02 8.01 -19.25
N ARG A 108 -3.23 8.24 -18.71
CA ARG A 108 -3.88 9.56 -18.71
C ARG A 108 -3.05 10.61 -17.97
N VAL A 109 -2.49 10.25 -16.81
CA VAL A 109 -1.58 11.12 -16.04
C VAL A 109 -0.32 11.43 -16.86
N PHE A 110 0.34 10.41 -17.41
CA PHE A 110 1.55 10.59 -18.20
C PHE A 110 1.28 11.48 -19.42
N ARG A 111 0.19 11.26 -20.17
CA ARG A 111 -0.22 12.12 -21.29
C ARG A 111 -0.47 13.57 -20.88
N ARG A 112 -0.94 13.81 -19.66
CA ARG A 112 -1.20 15.16 -19.14
C ARG A 112 0.08 15.92 -18.80
N PHE A 113 1.11 15.23 -18.30
CA PHE A 113 2.29 15.86 -17.70
C PHE A 113 3.61 15.64 -18.47
N VAL A 114 3.71 14.59 -19.27
CA VAL A 114 4.92 14.17 -20.00
C VAL A 114 4.78 14.56 -21.46
N ARG A 115 5.69 15.41 -21.95
CA ARG A 115 5.65 15.94 -23.33
C ARG A 115 6.13 14.98 -24.42
N SER A 116 6.59 13.79 -24.05
CA SER A 116 7.17 12.82 -25.00
C SER A 116 6.35 11.53 -25.04
N ASP A 117 5.76 11.22 -26.20
CA ASP A 117 4.96 10.00 -26.40
C ASP A 117 5.75 8.72 -26.10
N ARG A 118 7.06 8.72 -26.39
CA ARG A 118 7.94 7.59 -26.07
C ARG A 118 8.07 7.36 -24.57
N LEU A 119 8.24 8.43 -23.79
CA LEU A 119 8.33 8.34 -22.34
C LEU A 119 6.98 7.99 -21.71
N VAL A 120 5.88 8.48 -22.30
CA VAL A 120 4.52 8.04 -21.92
C VAL A 120 4.36 6.55 -22.14
N LEU A 121 4.69 6.04 -23.34
CA LEU A 121 4.64 4.61 -23.65
C LEU A 121 5.49 3.80 -22.68
N LEU A 122 6.74 4.21 -22.46
CA LEU A 122 7.65 3.54 -21.57
C LEU A 122 7.09 3.45 -20.14
N GLY A 123 6.60 4.57 -19.61
CA GLY A 123 5.95 4.61 -18.29
C GLY A 123 4.72 3.72 -18.23
N THR A 124 3.85 3.76 -19.24
CA THR A 124 2.63 2.94 -19.30
C THR A 124 2.96 1.44 -19.34
N VAL A 125 4.00 1.03 -20.08
CA VAL A 125 4.45 -0.37 -20.11
C VAL A 125 5.01 -0.80 -18.76
N VAL A 126 5.76 0.05 -18.06
CA VAL A 126 6.24 -0.25 -16.69
C VAL A 126 5.08 -0.36 -15.69
N VAL A 127 4.03 0.46 -15.83
CA VAL A 127 2.83 0.32 -14.98
C VAL A 127 2.06 -0.97 -15.30
N ALA A 128 2.08 -1.43 -16.55
CA ALA A 128 1.39 -2.66 -16.95
C ALA A 128 2.12 -3.94 -16.53
N LEU A 129 3.44 -3.97 -16.68
CA LEU A 129 4.25 -5.20 -16.59
C LEU A 129 5.46 -5.08 -15.67
N GLY A 130 5.66 -3.92 -15.02
CA GLY A 130 6.75 -3.74 -14.09
C GLY A 130 6.59 -4.59 -12.83
N SER A 131 7.71 -4.98 -12.22
CA SER A 131 7.75 -5.83 -11.04
C SER A 131 6.90 -5.36 -9.87
N SER A 132 6.84 -4.05 -9.58
CA SER A 132 5.96 -3.53 -8.53
C SER A 132 4.49 -3.80 -8.88
N SER A 133 4.10 -3.60 -10.13
CA SER A 133 2.70 -3.80 -10.55
C SER A 133 2.30 -5.28 -10.50
N ILE A 134 3.20 -6.19 -10.91
CA ILE A 134 2.97 -7.63 -10.79
C ILE A 134 2.99 -8.08 -9.33
N GLY A 135 3.96 -7.63 -8.54
CA GLY A 135 4.05 -7.96 -7.11
C GLY A 135 2.82 -7.53 -6.32
N PHE A 136 2.36 -6.29 -6.51
CA PHE A 136 1.13 -5.81 -5.86
C PHE A 136 -0.15 -6.42 -6.43
N GLY A 137 -0.14 -6.88 -7.68
CA GLY A 137 -1.25 -7.67 -8.22
C GLY A 137 -1.33 -9.09 -7.65
N HIS A 138 -0.20 -9.63 -7.19
CA HIS A 138 -0.09 -10.94 -6.54
C HIS A 138 -0.34 -10.90 -5.02
N LEU A 139 -0.38 -9.70 -4.42
CA LEU A 139 -0.64 -9.50 -3.00
C LEU A 139 -2.13 -9.26 -2.71
N LEU A 140 -2.71 -9.94 -1.71
CA LEU A 140 -4.06 -9.64 -1.22
C LEU A 140 -4.04 -8.39 -0.32
N MET A 141 -3.90 -7.21 -0.93
CA MET A 141 -3.76 -5.94 -0.21
C MET A 141 -4.34 -4.75 -0.99
N THR A 142 -4.53 -3.63 -0.30
CA THR A 142 -5.23 -2.44 -0.84
C THR A 142 -4.31 -1.39 -1.47
N ASP A 143 -2.99 -1.55 -1.35
CA ASP A 143 -1.98 -0.57 -1.75
C ASP A 143 -2.19 -0.08 -3.18
N ARG A 144 -2.32 -1.03 -4.12
CA ARG A 144 -2.46 -0.73 -5.54
C ARG A 144 -3.76 0.01 -5.86
N ALA A 145 -4.87 -0.42 -5.26
CA ALA A 145 -6.17 0.24 -5.45
C ALA A 145 -6.10 1.68 -4.93
N PHE A 146 -5.44 1.90 -3.81
CA PHE A 146 -5.26 3.23 -3.24
C PHE A 146 -4.33 4.11 -4.09
N SER A 147 -3.28 3.55 -4.70
CA SER A 147 -2.47 4.24 -5.73
C SER A 147 -3.29 4.77 -6.90
N VAL A 148 -4.23 3.96 -7.40
CA VAL A 148 -5.13 4.37 -8.47
C VAL A 148 -6.00 5.54 -8.02
N VAL A 149 -6.51 5.52 -6.79
CA VAL A 149 -7.25 6.65 -6.20
C VAL A 149 -6.39 7.91 -6.14
N CYS A 150 -5.11 7.82 -5.73
CA CYS A 150 -4.19 8.96 -5.74
C CYS A 150 -4.01 9.55 -7.14
N LEU A 151 -3.83 8.72 -8.17
CA LEU A 151 -3.71 9.19 -9.55
C LEU A 151 -5.03 9.80 -10.08
N LEU A 152 -6.16 9.19 -9.77
CA LEU A 152 -7.49 9.72 -10.11
C LEU A 152 -7.73 11.06 -9.42
N LEU A 153 -7.29 11.25 -8.19
CA LEU A 153 -7.35 12.53 -7.48
C LEU A 153 -6.53 13.60 -8.22
N ILE A 154 -5.31 13.25 -8.63
CA ILE A 154 -4.45 14.15 -9.42
C ILE A 154 -5.17 14.55 -10.73
N LEU A 155 -5.75 13.60 -11.45
CA LEU A 155 -6.47 13.87 -12.71
C LEU A 155 -7.72 14.73 -12.51
N THR A 156 -8.56 14.39 -11.53
CA THR A 156 -9.84 15.07 -11.28
C THR A 156 -9.60 16.51 -10.86
N LEU A 157 -8.69 16.78 -9.91
CA LEU A 157 -8.34 18.13 -9.52
C LEU A 157 -7.62 18.90 -10.65
N SER A 158 -6.79 18.22 -11.46
CA SER A 158 -6.21 18.84 -12.66
C SER A 158 -7.27 19.26 -13.68
N ASN A 159 -8.33 18.48 -13.86
CA ASN A 159 -9.47 18.86 -14.71
C ASN A 159 -10.28 20.01 -14.09
N ALA A 160 -10.44 20.03 -12.75
CA ALA A 160 -11.07 21.13 -12.05
C ALA A 160 -10.33 22.46 -12.29
N TRP A 161 -8.99 22.41 -12.42
CA TRP A 161 -8.14 23.56 -12.72
C TRP A 161 -8.39 24.17 -14.11
N GLU A 162 -8.78 23.36 -15.09
CA GLU A 162 -9.01 23.81 -16.48
C GLU A 162 -10.28 24.67 -16.60
N GLY A 163 -11.23 24.51 -15.67
CA GLY A 163 -12.35 25.42 -15.45
C GLY A 163 -13.71 24.90 -15.93
N THR A 164 -13.75 23.96 -16.88
CA THR A 164 -15.01 23.34 -17.32
C THR A 164 -15.53 22.37 -16.25
N ASN A 165 -16.78 22.55 -15.79
CA ASN A 165 -17.40 21.70 -14.78
C ASN A 165 -16.61 21.59 -13.45
N ARG A 166 -15.91 22.65 -13.04
CA ARG A 166 -15.05 22.67 -11.84
C ARG A 166 -15.71 22.05 -10.60
N THR A 167 -16.92 22.45 -10.27
CA THR A 167 -17.65 21.95 -9.09
C THR A 167 -17.88 20.44 -9.16
N ARG A 168 -18.20 19.89 -10.35
CA ARG A 168 -18.37 18.44 -10.53
C ARG A 168 -17.06 17.70 -10.29
N TRP A 169 -15.94 18.24 -10.77
CA TRP A 169 -14.62 17.64 -10.55
C TRP A 169 -14.16 17.71 -9.10
N ILE A 170 -14.47 18.79 -8.39
CA ILE A 170 -14.22 18.91 -6.95
C ILE A 170 -15.08 17.91 -6.17
N ALA A 171 -16.37 17.78 -6.52
CA ALA A 171 -17.24 16.77 -5.91
C ALA A 171 -16.75 15.34 -6.19
N ALA A 172 -16.27 15.05 -7.40
CA ALA A 172 -15.64 13.77 -7.72
C ALA A 172 -14.36 13.54 -6.88
N ALA A 173 -13.55 14.57 -6.65
CA ALA A 173 -12.38 14.49 -5.78
C ALA A 173 -12.76 14.18 -4.32
N VAL A 174 -13.86 14.76 -3.80
CA VAL A 174 -14.40 14.43 -2.47
C VAL A 174 -14.76 12.94 -2.39
N VAL A 175 -15.48 12.41 -3.39
CA VAL A 175 -15.82 10.99 -3.44
C VAL A 175 -14.57 10.11 -3.49
N LEU A 176 -13.53 10.51 -4.22
CA LEU A 176 -12.25 9.80 -4.25
C LEU A 176 -11.56 9.79 -2.88
N VAL A 177 -11.66 10.86 -2.08
CA VAL A 177 -11.16 10.84 -0.70
C VAL A 177 -11.93 9.84 0.14
N TRP A 178 -13.26 9.78 0.02
CA TRP A 178 -14.08 8.81 0.76
C TRP A 178 -13.75 7.36 0.37
N LEU A 179 -13.61 7.09 -0.93
CA LEU A 179 -13.19 5.78 -1.44
C LEU A 179 -11.79 5.43 -0.96
N GLY A 180 -10.85 6.38 -1.02
CA GLY A 180 -9.51 6.21 -0.49
C GLY A 180 -9.52 5.86 1.00
N PHE A 181 -10.32 6.57 1.81
CA PHE A 181 -10.45 6.32 3.25
C PHE A 181 -11.04 4.94 3.53
N GLY A 182 -12.04 4.53 2.75
CA GLY A 182 -12.61 3.19 2.82
C GLY A 182 -11.64 2.07 2.45
N LEU A 183 -10.61 2.34 1.64
CA LEU A 183 -9.52 1.39 1.37
C LEU A 183 -8.44 1.43 2.47
N ARG A 184 -8.06 2.65 2.90
CA ARG A 184 -6.96 2.92 3.83
C ARG A 184 -7.24 4.18 4.63
N TYR A 185 -7.21 4.11 5.96
CA TYR A 185 -7.35 5.31 6.80
C TYR A 185 -6.28 6.38 6.53
N VAL A 186 -5.10 5.98 6.04
CA VAL A 186 -4.04 6.90 5.59
C VAL A 186 -4.53 7.90 4.54
N ALA A 187 -5.60 7.59 3.79
CA ALA A 187 -6.18 8.51 2.81
C ALA A 187 -6.69 9.83 3.40
N VAL A 188 -6.77 9.98 4.73
CA VAL A 188 -6.98 11.29 5.37
C VAL A 188 -5.96 12.34 4.89
N VAL A 189 -4.76 11.93 4.48
CA VAL A 189 -3.73 12.83 3.89
C VAL A 189 -4.17 13.47 2.57
N LEU A 190 -5.14 12.87 1.86
CA LEU A 190 -5.67 13.43 0.62
C LEU A 190 -6.49 14.71 0.86
N ILE A 191 -7.05 14.87 2.06
CA ILE A 191 -7.78 16.09 2.48
C ILE A 191 -6.86 17.32 2.47
N PRO A 192 -5.77 17.39 3.26
CA PRO A 192 -4.85 18.51 3.21
C PRO A 192 -4.12 18.60 1.87
N THR A 193 -3.90 17.49 1.14
CA THR A 193 -3.28 17.53 -0.20
C THR A 193 -4.15 18.31 -1.19
N GLY A 194 -5.44 17.97 -1.30
CA GLY A 194 -6.36 18.68 -2.18
C GLY A 194 -6.65 20.10 -1.68
N GLY A 195 -6.86 20.27 -0.38
CA GLY A 195 -7.11 21.57 0.25
C GLY A 195 -5.96 22.56 0.05
N LEU A 196 -4.72 22.16 0.34
CA LEU A 196 -3.54 22.98 0.14
C LEU A 196 -3.35 23.34 -1.34
N TRP A 197 -3.51 22.38 -2.25
CA TRP A 197 -3.38 22.67 -3.67
C TRP A 197 -4.45 23.65 -4.18
N LEU A 198 -5.70 23.54 -3.70
CA LEU A 198 -6.77 24.50 -4.00
C LEU A 198 -6.49 25.89 -3.43
N LEU A 199 -5.88 25.99 -2.24
CA LEU A 199 -5.40 27.26 -1.67
C LEU A 199 -4.30 27.89 -2.53
N LEU A 200 -3.43 27.06 -3.09
CA LEU A 200 -2.33 27.48 -3.95
C LEU A 200 -2.78 27.86 -5.38
N ASP A 201 -4.04 27.62 -5.78
CA ASP A 201 -4.53 27.89 -7.14
C ASP A 201 -4.42 29.37 -7.53
N ASN A 202 -3.34 29.72 -8.22
CA ASN A 202 -3.00 31.09 -8.54
C ASN A 202 -3.91 31.79 -9.56
N ARG A 203 -4.90 31.08 -10.15
CA ARG A 203 -5.84 31.68 -11.12
C ARG A 203 -7.02 32.40 -10.47
N ARG A 204 -7.25 32.20 -9.19
CA ARG A 204 -8.47 32.64 -8.49
C ARG A 204 -8.17 33.75 -7.48
N ARG A 205 -9.19 34.45 -6.99
CA ARG A 205 -9.00 35.40 -5.88
C ARG A 205 -8.78 34.63 -4.57
N PHE A 206 -8.03 35.20 -3.62
CA PHE A 206 -7.71 34.52 -2.36
C PHE A 206 -8.96 34.00 -1.63
N VAL A 207 -10.01 34.82 -1.55
CA VAL A 207 -11.29 34.43 -0.93
C VAL A 207 -11.90 33.21 -1.62
N GLU A 208 -11.92 33.16 -2.95
CA GLU A 208 -12.44 32.00 -3.70
C GLU A 208 -11.62 30.73 -3.47
N ARG A 209 -10.29 30.86 -3.38
CA ARG A 209 -9.39 29.73 -3.08
C ARG A 209 -9.67 29.20 -1.68
N PHE A 210 -9.76 30.11 -0.71
CA PHE A 210 -10.00 29.78 0.69
C PHE A 210 -11.36 29.11 0.88
N THR A 211 -12.44 29.69 0.36
CA THR A 211 -13.79 29.09 0.46
C THR A 211 -13.86 27.74 -0.23
N THR A 212 -13.26 27.60 -1.42
CA THR A 212 -13.24 26.32 -2.15
C THR A 212 -12.44 25.26 -1.39
N ALA A 213 -11.28 25.62 -0.83
CA ALA A 213 -10.44 24.69 -0.07
C ALA A 213 -11.10 24.25 1.23
N VAL A 214 -11.71 25.17 1.98
CA VAL A 214 -12.47 24.87 3.21
C VAL A 214 -13.68 23.99 2.88
N ALA A 215 -14.45 24.33 1.84
CA ALA A 215 -15.59 23.52 1.42
C ALA A 215 -15.17 22.10 0.99
N PHE A 216 -14.08 21.98 0.22
CA PHE A 216 -13.51 20.69 -0.14
C PHE A 216 -13.08 19.89 1.09
N ALA A 217 -12.35 20.52 2.03
CA ALA A 217 -11.86 19.86 3.23
C ALA A 217 -13.02 19.38 4.12
N ALA A 218 -14.00 20.24 4.37
CA ALA A 218 -15.19 19.91 5.14
C ALA A 218 -15.98 18.75 4.51
N ALA A 219 -16.25 18.82 3.20
CA ALA A 219 -16.97 17.75 2.49
C ALA A 219 -16.17 16.43 2.47
N SER A 220 -14.86 16.49 2.27
CA SER A 220 -13.99 15.31 2.26
C SER A 220 -13.88 14.66 3.64
N ALA A 221 -14.00 15.44 4.72
CA ALA A 221 -13.94 14.94 6.09
C ALA A 221 -15.22 14.24 6.56
N VAL A 222 -16.36 14.39 5.86
CA VAL A 222 -17.65 13.83 6.31
C VAL A 222 -17.58 12.32 6.56
N VAL A 223 -17.16 11.51 5.58
CA VAL A 223 -17.10 10.04 5.74
C VAL A 223 -16.06 9.63 6.80
N PRO A 224 -14.81 10.15 6.79
CA PRO A 224 -13.85 9.87 7.86
C PRO A 224 -14.38 10.19 9.27
N VAL A 225 -14.99 11.36 9.46
CA VAL A 225 -15.51 11.78 10.76
C VAL A 225 -16.67 10.90 11.20
N LEU A 226 -17.64 10.62 10.33
CA LEU A 226 -18.75 9.73 10.66
C LEU A 226 -18.27 8.32 11.03
N TRP A 227 -17.25 7.82 10.34
CA TRP A 227 -16.65 6.53 10.64
C TRP A 227 -15.92 6.52 11.99
N ILE A 228 -15.15 7.58 12.27
CA ILE A 228 -14.48 7.76 13.58
C ILE A 228 -15.50 7.86 14.71
N LEU A 229 -16.59 8.59 14.52
CA LEU A 229 -17.66 8.67 15.52
C LEU A 229 -18.33 7.31 15.76
N ARG A 230 -18.51 6.51 14.72
CA ARG A 230 -18.99 5.13 14.84
C ARG A 230 -18.01 4.28 15.64
N ASN A 231 -16.70 4.39 15.40
CA ASN A 231 -15.69 3.63 16.13
C ASN A 231 -15.64 4.04 17.61
N LEU A 232 -15.67 5.35 17.90
CA LEU A 232 -15.73 5.87 19.27
C LEU A 232 -16.95 5.34 20.03
N ALA A 233 -18.08 5.24 19.36
CA ALA A 233 -19.29 4.68 19.96
C ALA A 233 -19.22 3.14 20.14
N ALA A 234 -18.38 2.46 19.37
CA ALA A 234 -18.29 1.00 19.33
C ALA A 234 -17.29 0.45 20.36
N ASP A 235 -16.08 1.00 20.44
CA ASP A 235 -15.01 0.51 21.32
C ASP A 235 -14.23 1.63 22.03
N GLY A 236 -14.66 2.89 21.91
CA GLY A 236 -13.99 4.04 22.52
C GLY A 236 -12.73 4.49 21.79
N THR A 237 -12.37 3.88 20.66
CA THR A 237 -11.18 4.22 19.88
C THR A 237 -11.53 4.99 18.61
N LEU A 238 -10.58 5.76 18.06
CA LEU A 238 -10.81 6.52 16.83
C LEU A 238 -10.75 5.62 15.58
N LEU A 239 -9.70 4.79 15.48
CA LEU A 239 -9.35 3.97 14.30
C LEU A 239 -8.79 2.60 14.73
N GLY A 240 -9.39 2.04 15.78
CA GLY A 240 -8.92 0.87 16.51
C GLY A 240 -7.86 1.18 17.57
N PRO A 241 -7.54 0.21 18.45
CA PRO A 241 -6.41 0.31 19.37
C PRO A 241 -5.11 0.52 18.60
N ARG A 242 -4.28 1.44 19.09
CA ARG A 242 -3.02 1.85 18.46
C ARG A 242 -1.96 2.07 19.53
N ASP A 243 -0.90 1.27 19.46
CA ASP A 243 0.24 1.43 20.34
C ASP A 243 1.21 2.50 19.82
N SER A 244 2.09 2.97 20.71
CA SER A 244 3.16 3.89 20.36
C SER A 244 4.20 3.22 19.47
N SER A 245 4.86 3.99 18.61
CA SER A 245 5.90 3.44 17.72
C SER A 245 7.15 3.00 18.49
N ALA A 246 7.63 1.77 18.24
CA ALA A 246 8.97 1.34 18.68
C ALA A 246 10.14 1.98 17.88
N ARG A 247 9.84 2.63 16.76
CA ARG A 247 10.85 3.19 15.83
C ARG A 247 10.90 4.71 15.90
N SER A 248 12.12 5.23 15.83
CA SER A 248 12.41 6.66 15.76
C SER A 248 12.20 7.25 14.36
N VAL A 249 12.04 8.58 14.29
CA VAL A 249 11.95 9.34 13.03
C VAL A 249 13.14 9.06 12.10
N VAL A 250 14.36 8.91 12.64
CA VAL A 250 15.58 8.69 11.85
C VAL A 250 15.57 7.30 11.20
N GLN A 251 15.14 6.27 11.93
CA GLN A 251 15.00 4.92 11.39
C GLN A 251 13.94 4.89 10.28
N ASN A 252 12.78 5.50 10.53
CA ASN A 252 11.70 5.57 9.55
C ASN A 252 12.11 6.36 8.30
N LEU A 253 12.89 7.44 8.45
CA LEU A 253 13.45 8.17 7.32
C LEU A 253 14.43 7.30 6.51
N SER A 254 15.28 6.52 7.18
CA SER A 254 16.17 5.55 6.52
C SER A 254 15.37 4.52 5.71
N ASP A 255 14.26 4.01 6.27
CA ASP A 255 13.37 3.07 5.59
C ASP A 255 12.77 3.69 4.32
N ILE A 256 12.27 4.94 4.40
CA ILE A 256 11.78 5.69 3.22
C ILE A 256 12.86 5.79 2.16
N VAL A 257 14.07 6.23 2.53
CA VAL A 257 15.17 6.39 1.57
C VAL A 257 15.54 5.06 0.93
N ALA A 258 15.67 3.97 1.70
CA ALA A 258 15.95 2.65 1.16
C ALA A 258 14.84 2.18 0.20
N THR A 259 13.58 2.39 0.55
CA THR A 259 12.43 2.03 -0.28
C THR A 259 12.38 2.82 -1.58
N LEU A 260 12.69 4.12 -1.55
CA LEU A 260 12.83 4.94 -2.77
C LEU A 260 13.92 4.39 -3.70
N GLY A 261 14.99 3.82 -3.16
CA GLY A 261 16.03 3.14 -3.94
C GLY A 261 15.52 1.87 -4.61
N ARG A 262 14.72 1.07 -3.89
CA ARG A 262 14.09 -0.15 -4.43
C ARG A 262 13.11 0.13 -5.58
N PHE A 263 12.46 1.30 -5.59
CA PHE A 263 11.62 1.72 -6.72
C PHE A 263 12.40 1.97 -8.02
N VAL A 264 13.71 2.24 -7.95
CA VAL A 264 14.56 2.51 -9.12
C VAL A 264 15.06 1.20 -9.75
N LEU A 265 15.41 0.20 -8.97
CA LEU A 265 15.95 -1.07 -9.48
C LEU A 265 15.28 -2.23 -8.74
N PRO A 266 14.03 -2.55 -9.02
CA PRO A 266 13.34 -3.60 -8.29
C PRO A 266 13.93 -4.98 -8.60
N GLY A 267 14.02 -5.83 -7.58
CA GLY A 267 14.42 -7.23 -7.70
C GLY A 267 15.92 -7.55 -7.57
N VAL A 268 16.80 -6.57 -7.30
CA VAL A 268 18.26 -6.82 -7.20
C VAL A 268 18.74 -6.88 -5.74
N ALA A 269 18.74 -8.07 -5.12
CA ALA A 269 19.24 -8.31 -3.75
C ALA A 269 18.34 -7.73 -2.61
N ASN A 270 17.29 -8.49 -2.29
CA ASN A 270 16.53 -8.35 -1.05
C ASN A 270 17.49 -8.44 0.17
N GLY A 271 17.25 -7.62 1.21
CA GLY A 271 18.09 -7.60 2.43
C GLY A 271 19.33 -6.70 2.39
N ARG A 272 19.63 -5.99 1.28
CA ARG A 272 20.77 -5.05 1.18
C ARG A 272 20.36 -3.59 1.37
N GLU A 273 19.78 -3.24 2.52
CA GLU A 273 19.22 -1.91 2.77
C GLU A 273 20.20 -0.75 2.55
N ARG A 274 21.47 -0.90 2.97
CA ARG A 274 22.50 0.13 2.78
C ARG A 274 22.80 0.41 1.30
N LEU A 275 22.80 -0.64 0.46
CA LEU A 275 22.98 -0.50 -0.98
C LEU A 275 21.80 0.29 -1.57
N TRP A 276 20.58 -0.04 -1.15
CA TRP A 276 19.39 0.63 -1.62
C TRP A 276 19.30 2.09 -1.19
N ALA A 277 19.68 2.40 0.05
CA ALA A 277 19.80 3.76 0.51
C ALA A 277 20.82 4.55 -0.33
N ALA A 278 21.97 3.95 -0.67
CA ALA A 278 22.97 4.59 -1.54
C ALA A 278 22.41 4.86 -2.96
N VAL A 279 21.72 3.89 -3.57
CA VAL A 279 21.05 4.07 -4.87
C VAL A 279 20.03 5.21 -4.82
N ALA A 280 19.24 5.28 -3.75
CA ALA A 280 18.25 6.32 -3.55
C ALA A 280 18.92 7.70 -3.43
N VAL A 281 19.95 7.84 -2.60
CA VAL A 281 20.68 9.10 -2.41
C VAL A 281 21.28 9.57 -3.74
N ILE A 282 21.95 8.69 -4.49
CA ILE A 282 22.51 9.02 -5.81
C ILE A 282 21.40 9.50 -6.76
N THR A 283 20.26 8.80 -6.78
CA THR A 283 19.12 9.14 -7.62
C THR A 283 18.51 10.49 -7.23
N LEU A 284 18.32 10.75 -5.93
CA LEU A 284 17.77 11.99 -5.39
C LEU A 284 18.70 13.18 -5.65
N VAL A 285 20.01 13.01 -5.49
CA VAL A 285 21.02 14.04 -5.81
C VAL A 285 20.99 14.35 -7.31
N GLY A 286 21.00 13.31 -8.16
CA GLY A 286 20.92 13.48 -9.62
C GLY A 286 19.63 14.17 -10.07
N ALA A 287 18.49 13.74 -9.52
CA ALA A 287 17.18 14.35 -9.79
C ALA A 287 17.13 15.81 -9.31
N SER A 288 17.65 16.10 -8.12
CA SER A 288 17.71 17.45 -7.56
C SER A 288 18.57 18.38 -8.41
N ALA A 289 19.74 17.93 -8.87
CA ALA A 289 20.60 18.70 -9.77
C ALA A 289 19.91 19.00 -11.11
N VAL A 290 19.21 18.01 -11.68
CA VAL A 290 18.41 18.17 -12.90
C VAL A 290 17.27 19.18 -12.70
N ILE A 291 16.51 19.06 -11.62
CA ILE A 291 15.41 19.97 -11.29
C ILE A 291 15.93 21.38 -11.07
N TRP A 292 17.02 21.53 -10.30
CA TRP A 292 17.66 22.82 -10.04
C TRP A 292 18.07 23.53 -11.33
N ARG A 293 18.64 22.77 -12.28
CA ARG A 293 18.97 23.29 -13.61
C ARG A 293 17.73 23.71 -14.39
N LEU A 294 16.68 22.89 -14.41
CA LEU A 294 15.42 23.21 -15.07
C LEU A 294 14.79 24.49 -14.49
N LEU A 295 14.80 24.64 -13.17
CA LEU A 295 14.32 25.84 -12.50
C LEU A 295 15.13 27.08 -12.91
N GLY A 296 16.47 26.97 -13.00
CA GLY A 296 17.33 28.05 -13.48
C GLY A 296 16.97 28.50 -14.90
N VAL A 297 16.84 27.54 -15.83
CA VAL A 297 16.50 27.85 -17.24
C VAL A 297 15.14 28.53 -17.36
N VAL A 298 14.14 28.07 -16.60
CA VAL A 298 12.79 28.67 -16.60
C VAL A 298 12.80 30.04 -15.93
N ALA A 299 13.59 30.22 -14.87
CA ALA A 299 13.77 31.49 -14.16
C ALA A 299 14.38 32.54 -15.09
N ASP A 300 15.47 32.19 -15.79
CA ASP A 300 16.14 33.06 -16.76
C ASP A 300 15.19 33.46 -17.90
N GLN A 301 14.42 32.51 -18.45
CA GLN A 301 13.44 32.77 -19.51
C GLN A 301 12.30 33.70 -19.07
N ARG A 302 11.95 33.69 -17.79
CA ARG A 302 10.87 34.52 -17.23
C ARG A 302 11.37 35.81 -16.58
N ALA A 303 12.69 36.05 -16.60
CA ALA A 303 13.33 37.14 -15.88
C ALA A 303 12.89 37.22 -14.40
N CYS A 304 12.78 36.06 -13.75
CA CYS A 304 12.34 35.95 -12.36
C CYS A 304 13.27 35.04 -11.54
N SER A 305 13.08 35.01 -10.23
CA SER A 305 13.84 34.11 -9.35
C SER A 305 13.34 32.66 -9.44
N ARG A 306 14.20 31.70 -9.09
CA ARG A 306 13.82 30.28 -9.03
C ARG A 306 12.71 30.02 -8.00
N ILE A 307 12.68 30.80 -6.92
CA ILE A 307 11.64 30.72 -5.88
C ILE A 307 10.28 31.10 -6.49
N GLU A 308 10.21 32.17 -7.29
CA GLU A 308 8.98 32.57 -7.98
C GLU A 308 8.52 31.52 -9.01
N VAL A 309 9.46 30.81 -9.66
CA VAL A 309 9.11 29.68 -10.53
C VAL A 309 8.45 28.55 -9.71
N VAL A 310 8.99 28.23 -8.54
CA VAL A 310 8.44 27.18 -7.66
C VAL A 310 7.05 27.58 -7.15
N THR A 311 6.92 28.78 -6.57
CA THR A 311 5.64 29.25 -6.00
C THR A 311 4.56 29.39 -7.08
N SER A 312 4.91 29.89 -8.27
CA SER A 312 3.97 29.97 -9.39
C SER A 312 3.57 28.61 -9.96
N THR A 313 4.40 27.57 -9.79
CA THR A 313 4.13 26.22 -10.28
C THR A 313 3.34 25.38 -9.27
N ALA A 314 3.48 25.66 -7.97
CA ALA A 314 2.78 24.94 -6.91
C ALA A 314 1.25 24.98 -7.07
N GLY A 315 0.72 26.12 -7.53
CA GLY A 315 -0.71 26.32 -7.84
C GLY A 315 -1.20 25.77 -9.18
N ARG A 316 -0.39 25.00 -9.90
CA ARG A 316 -0.72 24.42 -11.21
C ARG A 316 -0.86 22.90 -11.08
N PRO A 317 -1.40 22.19 -12.09
CA PRO A 317 -1.49 20.73 -12.06
C PRO A 317 -0.16 20.01 -11.80
N VAL A 318 0.96 20.60 -12.24
CA VAL A 318 2.31 20.06 -11.96
C VAL A 318 2.65 20.14 -10.46
N GLY A 319 2.19 21.18 -9.77
CA GLY A 319 2.32 21.30 -8.32
C GLY A 319 1.58 20.20 -7.60
N LEU A 320 0.35 19.86 -8.02
CA LEU A 320 -0.41 18.74 -7.45
C LEU A 320 0.32 17.41 -7.61
N LEU A 321 0.89 17.17 -8.79
CA LEU A 321 1.66 15.95 -9.09
C LEU A 321 2.87 15.78 -8.16
N VAL A 322 3.50 16.89 -7.73
CA VAL A 322 4.66 16.89 -6.81
C VAL A 322 4.22 16.87 -5.35
N LEU A 323 3.18 17.64 -4.99
CA LEU A 323 2.67 17.75 -3.62
C LEU A 323 2.10 16.42 -3.13
N THR A 324 1.43 15.65 -4.00
CA THR A 324 0.80 14.38 -3.63
C THR A 324 1.80 13.38 -3.02
N PRO A 325 2.88 12.96 -3.72
CA PRO A 325 3.86 12.05 -3.12
C PRO A 325 4.63 12.69 -1.97
N LEU A 326 4.90 14.00 -2.00
CA LEU A 326 5.59 14.69 -0.91
C LEU A 326 4.80 14.61 0.40
N LEU A 327 3.53 15.04 0.37
CA LEU A 327 2.66 15.05 1.55
C LEU A 327 2.36 13.63 2.03
N TYR A 328 2.19 12.67 1.10
CA TYR A 328 2.02 11.27 1.46
C TYR A 328 3.24 10.73 2.21
N LEU A 329 4.45 10.90 1.68
CA LEU A 329 5.68 10.45 2.33
C LEU A 329 5.92 11.13 3.68
N THR A 330 5.66 12.45 3.77
CA THR A 330 5.75 13.18 5.05
C THR A 330 4.74 12.67 6.06
N TYR A 331 3.51 12.39 5.64
CA TYR A 331 2.49 11.83 6.53
C TYR A 331 2.84 10.41 6.97
N MET A 332 3.34 9.57 6.06
CA MET A 332 3.82 8.22 6.40
C MET A 332 4.97 8.25 7.41
N LEU A 333 5.91 9.19 7.25
CA LEU A 333 6.98 9.41 8.22
C LEU A 333 6.42 9.81 9.59
N TYR A 334 5.48 10.76 9.62
CA TYR A 334 4.83 11.21 10.84
C TYR A 334 4.11 10.05 11.54
N ILE A 335 3.17 9.41 10.84
CA ILE A 335 2.29 8.41 11.45
C ILE A 335 3.06 7.16 11.90
N ARG A 336 4.07 6.70 11.15
CA ARG A 336 4.91 5.57 11.60
C ARG A 336 5.79 5.94 12.79
N SER A 337 6.15 7.22 12.95
CA SER A 337 6.96 7.68 14.08
C SER A 337 6.15 7.90 15.35
N THR A 338 4.83 8.09 15.24
CA THR A 338 3.93 8.26 16.40
C THR A 338 3.20 6.97 16.75
N THR A 339 2.90 6.14 15.76
CA THR A 339 2.01 4.99 15.89
C THR A 339 2.67 3.73 15.37
N ALA A 340 2.47 2.63 16.07
CA ALA A 340 2.94 1.32 15.65
C ALA A 340 2.25 0.90 14.35
N LEU A 341 3.04 0.87 13.27
CA LEU A 341 2.66 0.38 11.94
C LEU A 341 3.79 -0.53 11.45
N ASN A 342 3.55 -1.30 10.38
CA ASN A 342 4.62 -2.04 9.73
C ASN A 342 5.71 -1.08 9.20
N GLN A 343 6.89 -1.63 8.92
CA GLN A 343 8.03 -0.86 8.39
C GLN A 343 7.66 -0.14 7.08
N LEU A 344 8.26 1.03 6.84
CA LEU A 344 8.00 1.85 5.63
C LEU A 344 8.70 1.24 4.40
N ASP A 345 8.13 0.14 3.93
CA ASP A 345 8.60 -0.67 2.82
C ASP A 345 7.91 -0.30 1.50
N LEU A 346 8.18 -1.11 0.46
CA LEU A 346 7.59 -0.96 -0.87
C LEU A 346 6.07 -0.87 -0.81
N ARG A 347 5.44 -1.62 0.11
CA ARG A 347 3.99 -1.70 0.27
C ARG A 347 3.46 -0.37 0.76
N LEU A 348 3.87 0.06 1.95
CA LEU A 348 3.32 1.27 2.56
C LEU A 348 3.61 2.54 1.75
N LEU A 349 4.67 2.55 0.93
CA LEU A 349 5.05 3.70 0.09
C LEU A 349 4.58 3.60 -1.37
N GLU A 350 3.93 2.51 -1.78
CA GLU A 350 3.41 2.31 -3.13
C GLU A 350 2.54 3.49 -3.63
N PRO A 351 1.67 4.13 -2.81
CA PRO A 351 0.84 5.24 -3.26
C PRO A 351 1.62 6.47 -3.73
N ALA A 352 2.89 6.62 -3.29
CA ALA A 352 3.79 7.66 -3.79
C ALA A 352 4.53 7.25 -5.06
N TYR A 353 4.68 5.95 -5.34
CA TYR A 353 5.49 5.43 -6.45
C TYR A 353 5.00 5.94 -7.81
N LEU A 354 3.72 5.74 -8.15
CA LEU A 354 3.21 6.15 -9.47
C LEU A 354 3.28 7.67 -9.72
N PRO A 355 2.90 8.54 -8.75
CA PRO A 355 3.16 9.97 -8.86
C PRO A 355 4.66 10.30 -9.06
N LEU A 356 5.56 9.65 -8.33
CA LEU A 356 7.00 9.86 -8.47
C LEU A 356 7.52 9.45 -9.86
N VAL A 357 7.02 8.33 -10.41
CA VAL A 357 7.32 7.93 -11.80
C VAL A 357 6.87 9.00 -12.79
N ALA A 358 5.65 9.55 -12.63
CA ALA A 358 5.17 10.64 -13.47
C ALA A 358 6.04 11.91 -13.35
N VAL A 359 6.48 12.26 -12.13
CA VAL A 359 7.42 13.38 -11.90
C VAL A 359 8.75 13.14 -12.61
N GLY A 360 9.33 11.94 -12.47
CA GLY A 360 10.57 11.54 -13.11
C GLY A 360 10.49 11.66 -14.64
N LEU A 361 9.48 11.03 -15.25
CA LEU A 361 9.27 11.07 -16.70
C LEU A 361 9.01 12.49 -17.22
N ALA A 362 8.23 13.30 -16.50
CA ALA A 362 7.98 14.69 -16.87
C ALA A 362 9.25 15.54 -16.80
N THR A 363 10.10 15.28 -15.81
CA THR A 363 11.40 15.95 -15.64
C THR A 363 12.34 15.61 -16.80
N VAL A 364 12.48 14.33 -17.13
CA VAL A 364 13.29 13.88 -18.28
C VAL A 364 12.76 14.48 -19.58
N ALA A 365 11.45 14.48 -19.82
CA ALA A 365 10.86 15.07 -21.02
C ALA A 365 11.18 16.57 -21.19
N ARG A 366 11.29 17.32 -20.09
CA ARG A 366 11.60 18.76 -20.11
C ARG A 366 13.07 19.06 -20.38
N LEU A 367 13.99 18.16 -20.00
CA LEU A 367 15.42 18.33 -20.25
C LEU A 367 15.77 18.49 -21.74
N ARG A 368 14.99 17.90 -22.65
CA ARG A 368 15.19 18.04 -24.09
C ARG A 368 15.07 19.49 -24.59
N GLY A 369 14.29 20.32 -23.90
CA GLY A 369 14.06 21.72 -24.25
C GLY A 369 15.07 22.70 -23.63
N VAL A 370 16.03 22.22 -22.84
CA VAL A 370 17.04 23.06 -22.20
C VAL A 370 18.18 23.33 -23.20
N PRO A 371 18.51 24.61 -23.50
CA PRO A 371 19.63 24.93 -24.36
C PRO A 371 20.93 24.30 -23.85
N PRO A 372 21.75 23.69 -24.73
CA PRO A 372 23.03 23.12 -24.33
C PRO A 372 24.00 24.26 -23.98
N ILE A 373 24.19 24.53 -22.68
CA ILE A 373 25.37 25.27 -22.21
C ILE A 373 26.51 24.25 -22.22
N GLY A 374 27.37 24.30 -23.24
CA GLY A 374 28.32 23.23 -23.56
C GLY A 374 27.64 21.96 -24.08
N ALA A 375 28.41 21.00 -24.60
CA ALA A 375 27.94 19.71 -25.15
C ALA A 375 27.28 18.82 -24.07
N SER A 376 26.16 19.25 -23.52
CA SER A 376 25.62 18.79 -22.25
C SER A 376 24.98 17.40 -22.39
N PRO A 377 25.58 16.33 -21.81
CA PRO A 377 25.14 14.95 -21.97
C PRO A 377 23.88 14.59 -21.14
N TRP A 378 23.41 15.49 -20.28
CA TRP A 378 22.37 15.25 -19.28
C TRP A 378 21.07 14.65 -19.82
N TRP A 379 20.53 15.19 -20.93
CA TRP A 379 19.34 14.60 -21.55
C TRP A 379 19.58 13.15 -22.01
N ARG A 380 20.75 12.87 -22.62
CA ARG A 380 21.08 11.53 -23.11
C ARG A 380 21.27 10.55 -21.96
N VAL A 381 21.96 10.98 -20.90
CA VAL A 381 22.19 10.18 -19.69
C VAL A 381 20.88 9.90 -18.98
N SER A 382 20.04 10.92 -18.74
CA SER A 382 18.72 10.73 -18.11
C SER A 382 17.81 9.85 -18.96
N LEU A 383 17.83 9.99 -20.28
CA LEU A 383 17.06 9.15 -21.18
C LEU A 383 17.55 7.70 -21.14
N ALA A 384 18.86 7.46 -21.22
CA ALA A 384 19.46 6.13 -21.11
C ALA A 384 19.11 5.48 -19.76
N GLY A 385 19.26 6.22 -18.65
CA GLY A 385 18.85 5.76 -17.32
C GLY A 385 17.37 5.41 -17.25
N THR A 386 16.50 6.18 -17.90
CA THR A 386 15.05 5.88 -17.95
C THR A 386 14.76 4.60 -18.74
N TYR A 387 15.46 4.36 -19.86
CA TYR A 387 15.32 3.09 -20.61
C TYR A 387 15.83 1.89 -19.80
N VAL A 388 16.98 2.01 -19.15
CA VAL A 388 17.53 0.95 -18.30
C VAL A 388 16.56 0.65 -17.15
N TRP A 389 16.07 1.67 -16.46
CA TRP A 389 15.03 1.55 -15.42
C TRP A 389 13.82 0.77 -15.94
N ALA A 390 13.26 1.19 -17.08
CA ALA A 390 12.06 0.58 -17.61
C ALA A 390 12.27 -0.88 -18.05
N VAL A 391 13.37 -1.17 -18.75
CA VAL A 391 13.72 -2.53 -19.17
C VAL A 391 13.92 -3.43 -17.95
N ALA A 392 14.65 -2.96 -16.94
CA ALA A 392 14.87 -3.71 -15.70
C ALA A 392 13.55 -4.00 -14.97
N ASN A 393 12.67 -3.00 -14.83
CA ASN A 393 11.37 -3.16 -14.17
C ASN A 393 10.49 -4.17 -14.90
N VAL A 394 10.39 -4.06 -16.23
CA VAL A 394 9.56 -4.97 -17.05
C VAL A 394 10.14 -6.38 -17.05
N ALA A 395 11.46 -6.53 -17.20
CA ALA A 395 12.10 -7.84 -17.13
C ALA A 395 11.86 -8.51 -15.76
N ALA A 396 12.06 -7.75 -14.67
CA ALA A 396 11.79 -8.24 -13.32
C ALA A 396 10.31 -8.60 -13.12
N GLY A 397 9.37 -7.84 -13.70
CA GLY A 397 7.95 -8.16 -13.64
C GLY A 397 7.56 -9.40 -14.43
N LEU A 398 8.14 -9.61 -15.62
CA LEU A 398 7.92 -10.85 -16.37
C LEU A 398 8.49 -12.07 -15.64
N VAL A 399 9.68 -11.93 -15.03
CA VAL A 399 10.24 -12.97 -14.15
C VAL A 399 9.30 -13.23 -12.97
N ALA A 400 8.77 -12.18 -12.35
CA ALA A 400 7.83 -12.30 -11.23
C ALA A 400 6.53 -13.04 -11.63
N VAL A 401 5.96 -12.76 -12.81
CA VAL A 401 4.78 -13.50 -13.31
C VAL A 401 5.06 -15.00 -13.37
N VAL A 402 6.18 -15.39 -13.95
CA VAL A 402 6.56 -16.81 -14.07
C VAL A 402 6.87 -17.40 -12.70
N ALA A 403 7.60 -16.68 -11.86
CA ALA A 403 8.00 -17.15 -10.54
C ALA A 403 6.78 -17.41 -9.63
N PHE A 404 5.82 -16.48 -9.60
CA PHE A 404 4.60 -16.62 -8.78
C PHE A 404 3.66 -17.68 -9.33
N ALA A 405 3.51 -17.76 -10.66
CA ALA A 405 2.75 -18.83 -11.30
C ALA A 405 3.34 -20.23 -11.00
N ALA A 406 4.66 -20.32 -10.80
CA ALA A 406 5.35 -21.53 -10.38
C ALA A 406 5.32 -21.79 -8.85
N GLY A 407 4.61 -20.97 -8.08
CA GLY A 407 4.45 -21.15 -6.63
C GLY A 407 5.61 -20.61 -5.78
N ASN A 408 6.52 -19.80 -6.34
CA ASN A 408 7.58 -19.20 -5.53
C ASN A 408 6.99 -18.18 -4.54
N PRO A 409 7.37 -18.24 -3.25
CA PRO A 409 6.81 -17.34 -2.25
C PRO A 409 7.23 -15.89 -2.51
N PHE A 410 6.28 -14.97 -2.32
CA PHE A 410 6.54 -13.53 -2.45
C PHE A 410 7.25 -12.96 -1.21
N PHE A 411 6.91 -13.45 -0.01
CA PHE A 411 7.57 -13.18 1.26
C PHE A 411 7.46 -14.39 2.19
N ASP A 412 8.32 -14.42 3.21
CA ASP A 412 8.21 -15.37 4.31
C ASP A 412 6.95 -15.05 5.11
N GLY A 413 6.06 -16.03 5.30
CA GLY A 413 4.78 -15.80 5.96
C GLY A 413 3.57 -15.73 5.04
N ASN A 414 3.67 -16.24 3.80
CA ASN A 414 2.52 -16.34 2.92
C ASN A 414 1.52 -17.39 3.42
N TYR A 415 0.39 -16.94 4.00
CA TYR A 415 -0.65 -17.81 4.58
C TYR A 415 -1.40 -18.68 3.58
N SER A 416 -1.22 -18.43 2.27
CA SER A 416 -1.72 -19.31 1.21
C SER A 416 -0.80 -20.49 0.89
N SER A 417 0.36 -20.60 1.55
CA SER A 417 1.34 -21.67 1.26
C SER A 417 0.94 -23.01 1.87
N ASP A 418 1.48 -24.10 1.28
CA ASP A 418 1.31 -25.48 1.76
C ASP A 418 1.71 -25.67 3.23
N THR A 419 2.62 -24.84 3.74
CA THR A 419 3.01 -24.85 5.15
C THR A 419 1.82 -24.59 6.06
N TYR A 420 1.01 -23.57 5.76
CA TYR A 420 -0.15 -23.25 6.60
C TYR A 420 -1.38 -24.04 6.22
N GLU A 421 -1.46 -24.57 5.01
CA GLU A 421 -2.48 -25.56 4.70
C GLU A 421 -2.31 -26.82 5.55
N ARG A 422 -1.07 -27.27 5.77
CA ARG A 422 -0.76 -28.33 6.73
C ARG A 422 -1.05 -27.94 8.17
N ALA A 423 -0.86 -26.68 8.54
CA ALA A 423 -1.26 -26.22 9.88
C ALA A 423 -2.78 -26.31 10.09
N ARG A 424 -3.56 -25.85 9.12
CA ARG A 424 -5.04 -25.86 9.15
C ARG A 424 -5.66 -27.25 9.09
N THR A 425 -4.97 -28.20 8.46
CA THR A 425 -5.43 -29.59 8.33
C THR A 425 -4.78 -30.53 9.36
N SER A 426 -4.02 -29.98 10.32
CA SER A 426 -3.30 -30.77 11.31
C SER A 426 -4.25 -31.56 12.21
N ALA A 427 -3.94 -32.84 12.42
CA ALA A 427 -4.69 -33.71 13.31
C ALA A 427 -4.60 -33.25 14.78
N ALA A 428 -3.58 -32.47 15.14
CA ALA A 428 -3.45 -31.90 16.48
C ALA A 428 -4.60 -30.96 16.84
N LEU A 429 -5.21 -30.28 15.86
CA LEU A 429 -6.33 -29.36 16.11
C LEU A 429 -7.57 -30.09 16.66
N ALA A 430 -7.76 -31.38 16.32
CA ALA A 430 -8.85 -32.19 16.87
C ALA A 430 -8.66 -32.54 18.36
N THR A 431 -7.50 -32.23 18.95
CA THR A 431 -7.24 -32.43 20.39
C THR A 431 -7.63 -31.22 21.24
N VAL A 432 -8.03 -30.10 20.61
CA VAL A 432 -8.56 -28.94 21.31
C VAL A 432 -9.89 -29.33 21.97
N PRO A 433 -10.02 -29.23 23.31
CA PRO A 433 -11.26 -29.58 24.00
C PRO A 433 -12.38 -28.59 23.69
N ASP A 434 -13.62 -29.08 23.66
CA ASP A 434 -14.80 -28.23 23.50
C ASP A 434 -14.89 -27.15 24.60
N GLY A 435 -15.19 -25.92 24.20
CA GLY A 435 -15.36 -24.77 25.10
C GLY A 435 -14.05 -24.19 25.64
N CYS A 436 -12.90 -24.51 25.04
CA CYS A 436 -11.65 -23.84 25.34
C CYS A 436 -11.62 -22.42 24.74
N VAL A 437 -10.97 -21.49 25.45
CA VAL A 437 -10.55 -20.20 24.88
C VAL A 437 -9.25 -20.45 24.12
N ASP A 438 -9.35 -20.41 22.79
CA ASP A 438 -8.25 -20.76 21.91
C ASP A 438 -7.35 -19.55 21.62
N SER A 439 -6.08 -19.67 22.01
CA SER A 439 -5.04 -18.70 21.68
C SER A 439 -3.99 -19.31 20.75
N SER A 440 -3.37 -18.50 19.90
CA SER A 440 -2.29 -18.97 19.01
C SER A 440 -1.19 -17.92 18.85
N ASN A 441 0.05 -18.38 18.69
CA ASN A 441 1.14 -17.51 18.27
C ASN A 441 1.02 -17.05 16.81
N LEU A 442 0.17 -17.70 16.01
CA LEU A 442 -0.11 -17.40 14.60
C LEU A 442 -1.61 -17.61 14.30
N PRO A 443 -2.52 -16.79 14.87
CA PRO A 443 -3.95 -17.00 14.71
C PRO A 443 -4.40 -16.84 13.24
N THR A 444 -3.75 -15.96 12.49
CA THR A 444 -3.97 -15.77 11.05
C THR A 444 -3.59 -17.00 10.20
N ALA A 445 -2.67 -17.83 10.66
CA ALA A 445 -2.31 -19.08 9.97
C ALA A 445 -3.40 -20.15 10.05
N LEU A 446 -4.18 -20.14 11.14
CA LEU A 446 -5.19 -21.14 11.44
C LEU A 446 -6.55 -20.82 10.81
N TYR A 447 -6.79 -19.57 10.42
CA TYR A 447 -8.03 -19.18 9.74
C TYR A 447 -8.16 -19.85 8.35
N PRO A 448 -9.31 -20.43 7.98
CA PRO A 448 -10.60 -20.44 8.69
C PRO A 448 -10.85 -21.69 9.55
N ALA A 449 -9.87 -22.59 9.70
CA ALA A 449 -10.05 -23.84 10.43
C ALA A 449 -10.28 -23.61 11.94
N VAL A 450 -9.57 -22.65 12.52
CA VAL A 450 -9.75 -22.20 13.90
C VAL A 450 -9.71 -20.67 13.95
N GLU A 451 -10.69 -20.07 14.62
CA GLU A 451 -10.77 -18.64 14.91
C GLU A 451 -10.20 -18.40 16.32
N SER A 452 -8.87 -18.34 16.46
CA SER A 452 -8.18 -18.17 17.75
C SER A 452 -7.76 -16.72 18.00
N GLU A 453 -7.61 -16.34 19.27
CA GLU A 453 -7.01 -15.07 19.69
C GLU A 453 -5.47 -15.11 19.60
N TRP A 454 -4.83 -13.96 19.77
CA TRP A 454 -3.37 -13.92 19.93
C TRP A 454 -2.96 -14.59 21.25
N SER A 455 -1.90 -15.40 21.20
CA SER A 455 -1.14 -15.82 22.38
C SER A 455 -0.72 -14.59 23.19
N PRO A 456 -0.56 -14.69 24.52
CA PRO A 456 -0.21 -13.55 25.35
C PRO A 456 0.92 -12.71 24.79
N ARG A 457 0.66 -11.40 24.64
CA ARG A 457 1.64 -10.44 24.19
C ARG A 457 2.50 -9.98 25.36
N ARG A 458 3.75 -9.67 25.05
CA ARG A 458 4.69 -8.96 25.92
C ARG A 458 4.63 -7.45 25.68
N THR A 459 4.48 -7.08 24.41
CA THR A 459 4.33 -5.69 23.97
C THR A 459 3.29 -5.61 22.86
N GLY A 460 2.84 -4.38 22.55
CA GLY A 460 2.13 -4.12 21.31
C GLY A 460 2.92 -4.53 20.06
N LEU A 461 2.24 -4.92 18.98
CA LEU A 461 2.89 -5.22 17.70
C LEU A 461 3.60 -3.96 17.18
N GLU A 462 4.89 -4.07 16.85
CA GLU A 462 5.71 -2.92 16.40
C GLU A 462 5.82 -1.76 17.43
N SER A 463 5.58 -2.07 18.71
CA SER A 463 5.64 -1.16 19.85
C SER A 463 6.55 -1.67 20.97
N ASN A 464 6.99 -0.75 21.83
CA ASN A 464 7.64 -1.06 23.11
C ASN A 464 6.67 -0.93 24.29
N ASP A 465 5.41 -0.57 24.04
CA ASP A 465 4.38 -0.45 25.07
C ASP A 465 4.09 -1.84 25.65
N PRO A 466 4.25 -2.05 26.96
CA PRO A 466 4.01 -3.34 27.58
C PRO A 466 2.51 -3.68 27.59
N THR A 467 2.21 -4.97 27.54
CA THR A 467 0.85 -5.52 27.70
C THR A 467 0.80 -6.41 28.94
N ASP A 468 -0.38 -6.52 29.55
CA ASP A 468 -0.64 -7.34 30.73
C ASP A 468 -1.31 -8.69 30.40
N ASP A 469 -1.43 -9.03 29.11
CA ASP A 469 -2.07 -10.27 28.61
C ASP A 469 -1.68 -11.54 29.39
N LEU A 470 -0.39 -11.71 29.74
CA LEU A 470 0.07 -12.89 30.47
C LEU A 470 -0.36 -12.89 31.94
N ASP A 471 -0.36 -11.72 32.58
CA ASP A 471 -0.80 -11.59 33.97
C ASP A 471 -2.31 -11.84 34.07
N VAL A 472 -3.10 -11.29 33.13
CA VAL A 472 -4.54 -11.55 33.00
C VAL A 472 -4.82 -13.04 32.81
N LEU A 473 -4.12 -13.69 31.88
CA LEU A 473 -4.26 -15.14 31.66
C LEU A 473 -3.94 -15.95 32.93
N VAL A 474 -2.86 -15.61 33.63
CA VAL A 474 -2.47 -16.32 34.87
C VAL A 474 -3.53 -16.17 35.95
N ASP A 475 -4.11 -14.98 36.09
CA ASP A 475 -5.16 -14.73 37.07
C ASP A 475 -6.45 -15.46 36.71
N ASP A 476 -6.83 -15.53 35.44
CA ASP A 476 -7.97 -16.33 34.97
C ASP A 476 -7.78 -17.82 35.23
N LEU A 477 -6.59 -18.36 34.96
CA LEU A 477 -6.26 -19.76 35.24
C LEU A 477 -6.31 -20.09 36.74
N ARG A 478 -5.89 -19.16 37.60
CA ARG A 478 -5.97 -19.33 39.06
C ARG A 478 -7.38 -19.21 39.60
N ALA A 479 -8.19 -18.33 39.01
CA ALA A 479 -9.60 -18.18 39.35
C ALA A 479 -10.46 -19.36 38.87
N GLY A 480 -9.94 -20.19 37.95
CA GLY A 480 -10.71 -21.26 37.31
C GLY A 480 -11.70 -20.72 36.28
N ASN A 481 -11.41 -19.55 35.70
CA ASN A 481 -12.24 -18.90 34.69
C ASN A 481 -12.05 -19.58 33.32
N GLY A 482 -12.76 -20.68 33.12
CA GLY A 482 -12.76 -21.42 31.85
C GLY A 482 -11.49 -22.24 31.60
N ARG A 483 -11.48 -22.94 30.46
CA ARG A 483 -10.32 -23.70 29.98
C ARG A 483 -9.62 -22.86 28.92
N HIS A 484 -8.30 -22.77 28.99
CA HIS A 484 -7.49 -22.00 28.05
C HIS A 484 -6.56 -22.93 27.28
N CYS A 485 -6.53 -22.76 25.96
CA CYS A 485 -5.76 -23.60 25.06
C CYS A 485 -4.79 -22.74 24.25
N LEU A 486 -3.60 -23.27 24.01
CA LEU A 486 -2.58 -22.66 23.18
C LEU A 486 -2.28 -23.57 22.00
N ILE A 487 -2.56 -23.07 20.80
CA ILE A 487 -2.21 -23.69 19.53
C ILE A 487 -0.91 -23.05 19.05
N TRP A 488 0.19 -23.76 19.19
CA TRP A 488 1.52 -23.29 18.80
C TRP A 488 1.88 -23.79 17.41
N VAL A 489 2.19 -22.86 16.49
CA VAL A 489 2.63 -23.14 15.13
C VAL A 489 4.12 -22.81 15.01
N ASP A 490 4.97 -23.82 14.82
CA ASP A 490 6.42 -23.66 14.60
C ASP A 490 6.73 -23.44 13.12
N ALA A 491 6.30 -22.27 12.64
CA ALA A 491 6.62 -21.76 11.32
C ALA A 491 6.94 -20.26 11.42
N PRO A 492 7.68 -19.67 10.46
CA PRO A 492 7.66 -18.22 10.29
C PRO A 492 6.22 -17.74 10.01
N PRO A 493 5.93 -16.42 10.06
CA PRO A 493 6.76 -15.39 10.68
C PRO A 493 6.84 -15.60 12.20
N ARG A 494 7.91 -15.12 12.83
CA ARG A 494 8.05 -15.14 14.29
C ARG A 494 7.86 -13.73 14.83
N TYR A 495 6.84 -13.56 15.66
CA TYR A 495 6.49 -12.27 16.24
C TYR A 495 7.22 -12.03 17.57
N GLY A 496 8.18 -11.10 17.58
CA GLY A 496 8.97 -10.79 18.78
C GLY A 496 8.22 -10.05 19.89
N HIS A 497 6.97 -9.66 19.65
CA HIS A 497 6.09 -9.01 20.63
C HIS A 497 5.29 -10.02 21.47
N LEU A 498 5.31 -11.31 21.12
CA LEU A 498 4.66 -12.39 21.86
C LEU A 498 5.60 -12.98 22.92
N TRP A 499 5.02 -13.53 23.98
CA TRP A 499 5.75 -14.42 24.87
C TRP A 499 6.10 -15.72 24.15
N THR A 500 7.35 -16.15 24.28
CA THR A 500 7.77 -17.45 23.72
C THR A 500 7.17 -18.59 24.53
N ARG A 501 7.01 -19.76 23.93
CA ARG A 501 6.53 -20.96 24.62
C ARG A 501 7.36 -21.28 25.86
N GLU A 502 8.68 -21.15 25.77
CA GLU A 502 9.59 -21.39 26.89
C GLU A 502 9.35 -20.40 28.04
N GLN A 503 9.11 -19.12 27.73
CA GLN A 503 8.78 -18.11 28.75
C GLN A 503 7.38 -18.31 29.35
N LEU A 504 6.40 -18.74 28.54
CA LEU A 504 5.07 -19.08 29.06
C LEU A 504 5.16 -20.23 30.07
N ALA A 505 5.99 -21.25 29.79
CA ALA A 505 6.21 -22.38 30.68
C ALA A 505 6.83 -22.00 32.05
N GLU A 506 7.44 -20.82 32.18
CA GLU A 506 7.93 -20.29 33.46
C GLU A 506 6.79 -19.74 34.35
N ARG A 507 5.61 -19.49 33.77
CA ARG A 507 4.48 -18.81 34.43
C ARG A 507 3.20 -19.64 34.48
N VAL A 508 3.02 -20.57 33.55
CA VAL A 508 1.88 -21.49 33.44
C VAL A 508 2.37 -22.90 33.13
N GLU A 509 1.66 -23.93 33.59
CA GLU A 509 1.91 -25.31 33.19
C GLU A 509 1.34 -25.55 31.79
N LEU A 510 2.20 -25.94 30.84
CA LEU A 510 1.81 -26.27 29.47
C LEU A 510 1.60 -27.78 29.33
N GLN A 511 0.37 -28.27 29.46
CA GLN A 511 0.07 -29.68 29.24
C GLN A 511 -0.20 -29.96 27.76
N GLN A 512 0.72 -30.65 27.09
CA GLN A 512 0.53 -31.02 25.69
C GLN A 512 -0.65 -32.00 25.53
N LEU A 513 -1.60 -31.64 24.65
CA LEU A 513 -2.76 -32.45 24.29
C LEU A 513 -2.54 -33.23 22.99
N GLY A 514 -1.83 -32.63 22.04
CA GLY A 514 -1.57 -33.20 20.73
C GLY A 514 -0.45 -32.49 20.00
N GLN A 515 0.21 -33.20 19.08
CA GLN A 515 1.21 -32.63 18.19
C GLN A 515 1.15 -33.34 16.85
N ASP A 516 1.21 -32.57 15.78
CA ASP A 516 1.28 -33.08 14.41
C ASP A 516 2.01 -32.07 13.53
N GLY A 517 3.17 -32.50 13.00
CA GLY A 517 4.06 -31.66 12.21
C GLY A 517 4.47 -30.38 12.94
N ILE A 518 4.09 -29.24 12.36
CA ILE A 518 4.42 -27.89 12.87
C ILE A 518 3.42 -27.36 13.90
N VAL A 519 2.36 -28.11 14.22
CA VAL A 519 1.32 -27.69 15.17
C VAL A 519 1.40 -28.51 16.44
N THR A 520 1.42 -27.81 17.57
CA THR A 520 1.29 -28.42 18.90
C THR A 520 0.19 -27.73 19.69
N VAL A 521 -0.69 -28.51 20.30
CA VAL A 521 -1.79 -28.00 21.14
C VAL A 521 -1.46 -28.27 22.61
N TYR A 522 -1.61 -27.22 23.42
CA TYR A 522 -1.42 -27.26 24.87
C TYR A 522 -2.69 -26.83 25.59
N GLU A 523 -3.02 -27.49 26.70
CA GLU A 523 -3.90 -26.96 27.74
C GLU A 523 -3.04 -26.15 28.73
N LEU A 524 -3.46 -24.92 29.02
CA LEU A 524 -2.79 -24.04 29.96
C LEU A 524 -3.37 -24.30 31.37
N LYS A 525 -2.49 -24.52 32.34
CA LYS A 525 -2.85 -24.76 33.74
C LYS A 525 -2.10 -23.82 34.68
N PRO A 526 -2.67 -23.48 35.85
CA PRO A 526 -1.93 -22.74 36.86
C PRO A 526 -0.72 -23.56 37.32
N LEU A 527 0.45 -22.91 37.44
CA LEU A 527 1.62 -23.54 38.07
C LEU A 527 1.29 -23.93 39.52
N ARG A 528 1.68 -25.14 39.90
CA ARG A 528 1.46 -25.71 41.23
C ARG A 528 2.38 -25.13 42.29
#